data_AF-A0A413Q8C8-F1
#
_entry.id   AF-A0A413Q8C8-F1
#
_cell.length_a   1.000
_cell.length_b   1.000
_cell.length_c   1.000
_cell.angle_alpha   90.00
_cell.angle_beta   90.00
_cell.angle_gamma   90.00
#
_symmetry.space_group_name_H-M   'P 1'
#
loop_
_entity.id
_entity.type
_entity.pdbx_description
1 polymer ?
#
loop_
_entity_poly.entity_id
_entity_poly.type
_entity_poly.pdbx_seq_one_letter_code
_entity_poly.pdbx_strand_id
1 'polypeptide(L)'
;MIAAAVFIYIKAGAFTGTVCLTGFLVLMGLVYLLERKNLARRVCEIFKYLPIVWASLFLALSYFYSESNAIMVKIDSVLSQRLMVSHKVWSEYSIKPFGQFIEEQGWGGVADPTGIDPAKYFFIDDMYLRMLFEYGIIVFAVVLILLIFIGHKAIGAKQYVLFAAIVMIGVHSFMEHHLLELAYNPFLLVLLAGIDTADKEKSGRKI
;
A
#
# COMPACT_ATOMS: atom_id res chain seq x y z
N MET A 1 -13.99 11.09 -18.63
CA MET A 1 -13.19 10.21 -17.75
C MET A 1 -12.19 9.34 -18.49
N ILE A 2 -12.59 8.55 -19.50
CA ILE A 2 -11.66 7.69 -20.26
C ILE A 2 -10.56 8.51 -20.98
N ALA A 3 -10.92 9.64 -21.61
CA ALA A 3 -9.94 10.51 -22.28
C ALA A 3 -8.91 11.14 -21.33
N ALA A 4 -9.31 11.45 -20.09
CA ALA A 4 -8.40 11.97 -19.06
C ALA A 4 -7.45 10.87 -18.55
N ALA A 5 -7.96 9.65 -18.38
CA ALA A 5 -7.13 8.48 -18.00
C ALA A 5 -6.11 8.13 -19.10
N VAL A 6 -6.51 8.18 -20.37
CA VAL A 6 -5.62 7.98 -21.53
C VAL A 6 -4.58 9.10 -21.63
N PHE A 7 -4.97 10.35 -21.36
CA PHE A 7 -4.04 11.48 -21.35
C PHE A 7 -3.00 11.37 -20.24
N ILE A 8 -3.40 10.99 -19.01
CA ILE A 8 -2.49 10.75 -17.88
C ILE A 8 -1.55 9.56 -18.18
N TYR A 9 -2.06 8.49 -18.78
CA TYR A 9 -1.27 7.32 -19.19
C TYR A 9 -0.15 7.70 -20.18
N ILE A 10 -0.46 8.51 -21.19
CA ILE A 10 0.49 8.89 -22.24
C ILE A 10 1.52 9.93 -21.75
N LYS A 11 1.13 10.87 -20.88
CA LYS A 11 1.98 12.01 -20.48
C LYS A 11 2.83 11.78 -19.24
N ALA A 12 2.41 10.92 -18.30
CA ALA A 12 3.03 10.84 -16.97
C ALA A 12 3.78 9.52 -16.70
N GLY A 13 3.67 8.50 -17.56
CA GLY A 13 4.16 7.16 -17.21
C GLY A 13 3.45 6.60 -15.96
N ALA A 14 2.30 7.16 -15.58
CA ALA A 14 1.54 6.84 -14.38
C ALA A 14 0.74 5.53 -14.53
N PHE A 15 1.43 4.47 -14.92
CA PHE A 15 0.91 3.11 -14.98
C PHE A 15 0.23 2.75 -13.66
N THR A 16 0.88 3.05 -12.54
CA THR A 16 0.40 2.77 -11.19
C THR A 16 -0.94 3.44 -10.87
N GLY A 17 -1.10 4.73 -11.16
CA GLY A 17 -2.32 5.46 -10.83
C GLY A 17 -3.54 4.98 -11.63
N THR A 18 -3.35 4.65 -12.91
CA THR A 18 -4.42 4.12 -13.76
C THR A 18 -4.80 2.68 -13.40
N VAL A 19 -3.82 1.83 -13.09
CA VAL A 19 -4.05 0.45 -12.59
C VAL A 19 -4.77 0.47 -11.24
N CYS A 20 -4.41 1.37 -10.34
CA CYS A 20 -5.07 1.47 -9.03
C CYS A 20 -6.50 1.99 -9.15
N LEU A 21 -6.76 2.99 -10.00
CA LEU A 21 -8.12 3.49 -10.22
C LEU A 21 -9.01 2.41 -10.86
N THR A 22 -8.52 1.73 -11.89
CA THR A 22 -9.26 0.64 -12.54
C THR A 22 -9.49 -0.53 -11.58
N GLY A 23 -8.49 -0.91 -10.80
CA GLY A 23 -8.59 -1.94 -9.76
C GLY A 23 -9.63 -1.59 -8.68
N PHE A 24 -9.64 -0.33 -8.22
CA PHE A 24 -10.64 0.14 -7.26
C PHE A 24 -12.07 0.05 -7.80
N LEU A 25 -12.29 0.46 -9.06
CA LEU A 25 -13.61 0.36 -9.70
C LEU A 25 -14.07 -1.10 -9.87
N VAL A 26 -13.15 -2.01 -10.25
CA VAL A 26 -13.45 -3.44 -10.34
C VAL A 26 -13.79 -4.02 -8.97
N LEU A 27 -13.01 -3.69 -7.94
CA LEU A 27 -13.25 -4.14 -6.56
C LEU A 27 -14.61 -3.66 -6.05
N MET A 28 -14.96 -2.40 -6.32
CA MET A 28 -16.27 -1.83 -6.02
C MET A 28 -17.41 -2.57 -6.74
N GLY A 29 -17.24 -2.88 -8.03
CA GLY A 29 -18.21 -3.67 -8.79
C GLY A 29 -18.39 -5.08 -8.22
N LEU A 30 -17.30 -5.75 -7.82
CA LEU A 30 -17.35 -7.07 -7.19
C LEU A 30 -18.06 -7.03 -5.83
N VAL A 31 -17.73 -6.05 -4.99
CA VAL A 31 -18.40 -5.83 -3.69
C VAL A 31 -19.90 -5.64 -3.90
N TYR A 32 -20.31 -4.80 -4.84
CA TYR A 32 -21.73 -4.58 -5.17
C TYR A 32 -22.45 -5.87 -5.61
N LEU A 33 -21.80 -6.70 -6.45
CA LEU A 33 -22.34 -7.99 -6.85
C LEU A 33 -22.44 -8.98 -5.67
N LEU A 34 -21.48 -8.94 -4.74
CA LEU A 34 -21.49 -9.75 -3.52
C LEU A 34 -22.55 -9.28 -2.52
N GLU A 35 -22.84 -7.98 -2.45
CA GLU A 35 -23.94 -7.44 -1.65
C GLU A 35 -25.28 -7.96 -2.16
N ARG A 36 -25.50 -7.96 -3.48
CA ARG A 36 -26.72 -8.51 -4.09
C ARG A 36 -26.94 -10.00 -3.77
N LYS A 37 -25.86 -10.74 -3.52
CA LYS A 37 -25.88 -12.15 -3.11
C LYS A 37 -25.85 -12.36 -1.59
N ASN A 38 -25.90 -11.30 -0.77
CA ASN A 38 -25.74 -11.35 0.69
C ASN A 38 -24.42 -12.01 1.17
N LEU A 39 -23.38 -12.03 0.33
CA LEU A 39 -22.07 -12.63 0.62
C LEU A 39 -21.00 -11.60 0.99
N ALA A 40 -21.24 -10.31 0.73
CA ALA A 40 -20.26 -9.24 0.92
C ALA A 40 -19.59 -9.27 2.30
N ARG A 41 -20.38 -9.39 3.37
CA ARG A 41 -19.85 -9.44 4.74
C ARG A 41 -18.86 -10.60 4.94
N ARG A 42 -19.23 -11.81 4.51
CA ARG A 42 -18.39 -13.00 4.69
C ARG A 42 -17.07 -12.88 3.92
N VAL A 43 -17.13 -12.35 2.70
CA VAL A 43 -15.94 -12.10 1.88
C VAL A 43 -15.07 -11.02 2.53
N CYS A 44 -15.62 -9.87 2.89
CA CYS A 44 -14.83 -8.78 3.47
C CYS A 44 -14.17 -9.18 4.81
N GLU A 45 -14.83 -10.01 5.63
CA GLU A 45 -14.23 -10.54 6.87
C GLU A 45 -12.97 -11.40 6.64
N ILE A 46 -12.87 -12.07 5.48
CA ILE A 46 -11.66 -12.81 5.09
C ILE A 46 -10.61 -11.83 4.54
N PHE A 47 -11.04 -10.92 3.65
CA PHE A 47 -10.14 -10.02 2.94
C PHE A 47 -9.60 -8.86 3.81
N LYS A 48 -10.12 -8.63 5.02
CA LYS A 48 -9.57 -7.60 5.93
C LYS A 48 -8.12 -7.84 6.34
N TYR A 49 -7.65 -9.09 6.28
CA TYR A 49 -6.26 -9.45 6.60
C TYR A 49 -5.30 -9.30 5.41
N LEU A 50 -5.80 -8.90 4.24
CA LEU A 50 -4.99 -8.80 3.02
C LEU A 50 -3.79 -7.85 3.16
N PRO A 51 -3.85 -6.71 3.88
CA PRO A 51 -2.67 -5.88 4.12
C PRO A 51 -1.52 -6.63 4.83
N ILE A 52 -1.81 -7.49 5.82
CA ILE A 52 -0.78 -8.33 6.46
C ILE A 52 -0.21 -9.32 5.46
N VAL A 53 -1.08 -9.96 4.65
CA VAL A 53 -0.64 -10.96 3.67
C VAL A 53 0.30 -10.31 2.65
N TRP A 54 -0.05 -9.14 2.13
CA TRP A 54 0.79 -8.41 1.18
C TRP A 54 2.12 -7.97 1.79
N ALA A 55 2.08 -7.39 3.01
CA ALA A 55 3.28 -7.00 3.72
C ALA A 55 4.22 -8.19 3.93
N SER A 56 3.69 -9.30 4.46
CA SER A 56 4.45 -10.52 4.72
C SER A 56 5.04 -11.11 3.44
N LEU A 57 4.23 -11.16 2.37
CA LEU A 57 4.64 -11.68 1.07
C LEU A 57 5.81 -10.85 0.51
N PHE A 58 5.69 -9.52 0.50
CA PHE A 58 6.73 -8.64 -0.02
C PHE A 58 8.02 -8.71 0.80
N LEU A 59 7.91 -8.64 2.13
CA LEU A 59 9.08 -8.73 3.01
C LEU A 59 9.79 -10.09 2.83
N ALA A 60 9.05 -11.19 2.66
CA ALA A 60 9.66 -12.48 2.35
C ALA A 60 10.34 -12.50 0.98
N LEU A 61 9.67 -11.99 -0.06
CA LEU A 61 10.23 -11.92 -1.43
C LEU A 61 11.50 -11.07 -1.50
N SER A 62 11.54 -9.94 -0.80
CA SER A 62 12.72 -9.05 -0.73
C SER A 62 13.84 -9.66 0.12
N TYR A 63 13.51 -10.29 1.24
CA TYR A 63 14.50 -10.94 2.09
C TYR A 63 15.21 -12.11 1.38
N PHE A 64 14.45 -12.95 0.67
CA PHE A 64 15.00 -14.10 -0.06
C PHE A 64 15.45 -13.77 -1.49
N TYR A 65 15.45 -12.50 -1.89
CA TYR A 65 15.91 -12.10 -3.22
C TYR A 65 17.33 -12.57 -3.48
N SER A 66 17.57 -13.07 -4.69
CA SER A 66 18.88 -13.50 -5.13
C SER A 66 19.08 -13.20 -6.61
N GLU A 67 20.14 -12.47 -6.93
CA GLU A 67 20.53 -12.16 -8.32
C GLU A 67 20.88 -13.41 -9.13
N SER A 68 21.24 -14.52 -8.46
CA SER A 68 21.50 -15.79 -9.13
C SER A 68 20.23 -16.51 -9.62
N ASN A 69 19.04 -16.10 -9.14
CA ASN A 69 17.78 -16.71 -9.51
C ASN A 69 17.10 -15.89 -10.63
N ALA A 70 17.14 -16.41 -11.86
CA ALA A 70 16.55 -15.75 -13.03
C ALA A 70 15.05 -15.44 -12.90
N ILE A 71 14.30 -16.22 -12.12
CA ILE A 71 12.88 -15.95 -11.86
C ILE A 71 12.74 -14.70 -11.00
N MET A 72 13.55 -14.56 -9.95
CA MET A 72 13.50 -13.41 -9.06
C MET A 72 13.96 -12.14 -9.76
N VAL A 73 15.00 -12.22 -10.60
CA VAL A 73 15.45 -11.10 -11.45
C VAL A 73 14.35 -10.67 -12.43
N LYS A 74 13.61 -11.62 -13.00
CA LYS A 74 12.48 -11.30 -13.89
C LYS A 74 11.28 -10.69 -13.15
N ILE A 75 11.00 -11.15 -11.93
CA ILE A 75 9.98 -10.51 -11.08
C ILE A 75 10.43 -9.09 -10.73
N ASP A 76 11.68 -8.93 -10.34
CA ASP A 76 12.26 -7.65 -9.95
C ASP A 76 12.30 -6.65 -11.12
N SER A 77 12.52 -7.09 -12.35
CA SER A 77 12.41 -6.21 -13.53
C SER A 77 10.98 -5.71 -13.76
N VAL A 78 9.96 -6.53 -13.49
CA VAL A 78 8.54 -6.10 -13.48
C VAL A 78 8.28 -5.12 -12.33
N LEU A 79 8.93 -5.34 -11.19
CA LEU A 79 8.83 -4.50 -9.99
C LEU A 79 9.80 -3.30 -10.02
N SER A 80 10.40 -2.99 -11.18
CA SER A 80 11.30 -1.84 -11.36
C SER A 80 12.45 -1.82 -10.33
N GLN A 81 13.10 -2.97 -10.13
CA GLN A 81 14.28 -3.15 -9.26
C GLN A 81 14.02 -3.00 -7.75
N ARG A 82 12.75 -2.94 -7.32
CA ARG A 82 12.38 -2.78 -5.91
C ARG A 82 12.81 -3.96 -5.03
N LEU A 83 12.79 -5.19 -5.52
CA LEU A 83 13.21 -6.34 -4.72
C LEU A 83 14.72 -6.32 -4.49
N MET A 84 15.50 -6.00 -5.54
CA MET A 84 16.95 -5.86 -5.43
C MET A 84 17.32 -4.79 -4.42
N VAL A 85 16.74 -3.58 -4.53
CA VAL A 85 17.04 -2.50 -3.58
C VAL A 85 16.60 -2.87 -2.17
N SER A 86 15.42 -3.48 -2.01
CA SER A 86 14.94 -3.93 -0.71
C SER A 86 15.88 -4.95 -0.06
N HIS A 87 16.43 -5.88 -0.85
CA HIS A 87 17.40 -6.86 -0.38
C HIS A 87 18.71 -6.24 0.10
N LYS A 88 19.17 -5.16 -0.56
CA LYS A 88 20.33 -4.40 -0.09
C LYS A 88 20.05 -3.79 1.29
N VAL A 89 18.87 -3.22 1.51
CA VAL A 89 18.47 -2.68 2.83
C VAL A 89 18.52 -3.75 3.92
N TRP A 90 18.00 -4.96 3.64
CA TRP A 90 18.09 -6.10 4.56
C TRP A 90 19.52 -6.47 4.92
N SER A 91 20.47 -6.26 4.01
CA SER A 91 21.89 -6.60 4.19
C SER A 91 22.68 -5.51 4.92
N GLU A 92 22.29 -4.24 4.76
CA GLU A 92 23.02 -3.08 5.29
C GLU A 92 22.47 -2.57 6.62
N TYR A 93 21.17 -2.77 6.88
CA TYR A 93 20.48 -2.21 8.03
C TYR A 93 19.88 -3.29 8.92
N SER A 94 19.83 -3.02 10.23
CA SER A 94 19.11 -3.86 11.20
C SER A 94 17.79 -3.22 11.60
N ILE A 95 16.77 -4.04 11.87
CA ILE A 95 15.46 -3.54 12.32
C ILE A 95 15.58 -2.94 13.72
N LYS A 96 15.08 -1.72 13.89
CA LYS A 96 15.01 -1.03 15.19
C LYS A 96 13.56 -0.86 15.66
N PRO A 97 13.31 -0.77 16.99
CA PRO A 97 11.96 -0.55 17.53
C PRO A 97 11.26 0.69 16.96
N PHE A 98 12.01 1.80 16.85
CA PHE A 98 11.55 3.11 16.35
C PHE A 98 12.30 3.55 15.09
N GLY A 99 12.84 2.58 14.35
CA GLY A 99 13.48 2.81 13.06
C GLY A 99 14.81 3.54 13.14
N GLN A 100 15.27 4.02 11.99
CA GLN A 100 16.52 4.77 11.83
C GLN A 100 16.50 5.61 10.57
N PHE A 101 17.37 6.60 10.52
CA PHE A 101 17.67 7.26 9.26
C PHE A 101 18.39 6.30 8.31
N ILE A 102 17.92 6.23 7.08
CA ILE A 102 18.55 5.50 5.98
C ILE A 102 18.95 6.55 4.95
N GLU A 103 20.21 6.55 4.54
CA GLU A 103 20.67 7.45 3.48
C GLU A 103 20.22 6.89 2.13
N GLU A 104 19.37 7.64 1.44
CA GLU A 104 18.82 7.23 0.15
C GLU A 104 19.44 8.03 -1.00
N GLN A 105 19.78 7.35 -2.09
CA GLN A 105 20.36 7.91 -3.30
C GLN A 105 19.52 7.52 -4.51
N GLY A 106 18.75 8.50 -5.02
CA GLY A 106 17.96 8.38 -6.23
C GLY A 106 18.63 8.99 -7.46
N TRP A 107 18.02 8.83 -8.64
CA TRP A 107 18.55 9.36 -9.91
C TRP A 107 18.40 10.88 -10.11
N GLY A 108 17.82 11.60 -9.14
CA GLY A 108 17.41 13.01 -9.29
C GLY A 108 18.43 14.07 -8.87
N GLY A 109 19.66 13.70 -8.50
CA GLY A 109 20.66 14.63 -7.97
C GLY A 109 21.54 15.29 -9.04
N VAL A 110 21.83 16.59 -8.87
CA VAL A 110 22.86 17.36 -9.63
C VAL A 110 24.30 16.87 -9.36
N ALA A 111 24.46 15.80 -8.57
CA ALA A 111 25.69 15.42 -7.89
C ALA A 111 26.52 14.35 -8.62
N ASP A 112 26.08 13.81 -9.76
CA ASP A 112 26.91 12.88 -10.54
C ASP A 112 27.23 13.43 -11.95
N PRO A 113 28.38 14.11 -12.11
CA PRO A 113 28.89 14.54 -13.42
C PRO A 113 29.31 13.38 -14.33
N THR A 114 29.33 12.12 -13.83
CA THR A 114 29.88 10.95 -14.54
C THR A 114 28.83 10.03 -15.15
N GLY A 115 27.54 10.36 -15.02
CA GLY A 115 26.43 9.60 -15.58
C GLY A 115 25.72 8.71 -14.56
N ILE A 116 24.60 8.11 -14.99
CA ILE A 116 23.75 7.25 -14.16
C ILE A 116 24.51 5.95 -13.87
N ASP A 117 25.12 5.84 -12.70
CA ASP A 117 25.70 4.58 -12.22
C ASP A 117 24.61 3.72 -11.56
N PRO A 118 24.18 2.59 -12.17
CA PRO A 118 23.17 1.71 -11.59
C PRO A 118 23.61 1.11 -10.24
N ALA A 119 24.92 1.05 -9.96
CA ALA A 119 25.44 0.54 -8.70
C ALA A 119 25.15 1.46 -7.51
N LYS A 120 24.94 2.76 -7.77
CA LYS A 120 24.68 3.79 -6.74
C LYS A 120 23.19 4.01 -6.45
N TYR A 121 22.28 3.35 -7.17
CA TYR A 121 20.85 3.47 -6.87
C TYR A 121 20.49 2.74 -5.58
N PHE A 122 20.07 3.50 -4.58
CA PHE A 122 19.66 3.02 -3.28
C PHE A 122 18.50 3.88 -2.78
N PHE A 123 17.30 3.63 -3.28
CA PHE A 123 16.10 4.38 -2.91
C PHE A 123 14.95 3.44 -2.57
N ILE A 124 14.37 3.60 -1.38
CA ILE A 124 13.30 2.75 -0.86
C ILE A 124 11.95 3.29 -1.32
N ASP A 125 11.50 2.74 -2.44
CA ASP A 125 10.18 3.02 -3.04
C ASP A 125 9.04 2.15 -2.51
N ASP A 126 9.33 1.14 -1.67
CA ASP A 126 8.35 0.27 -1.04
C ASP A 126 8.02 0.73 0.39
N MET A 127 6.73 0.87 0.67
CA MET A 127 6.32 1.42 1.96
C MET A 127 6.40 0.43 3.11
N TYR A 128 6.24 -0.87 2.86
CA TYR A 128 6.34 -1.86 3.93
C TYR A 128 7.77 -1.92 4.45
N LEU A 129 8.75 -1.86 3.55
CA LEU A 129 10.17 -1.79 3.90
C LEU A 129 10.50 -0.46 4.59
N ARG A 130 10.04 0.67 4.03
CA ARG A 130 10.24 1.99 4.65
C ARG A 130 9.66 2.03 6.07
N MET A 131 8.43 1.60 6.27
CA MET A 131 7.80 1.53 7.60
C MET A 131 8.60 0.64 8.55
N LEU A 132 9.09 -0.52 8.09
CA LEU A 132 9.82 -1.44 8.93
C LEU A 132 11.20 -0.90 9.35
N PHE A 133 11.95 -0.30 8.44
CA PHE A 133 13.34 0.12 8.68
C PHE A 133 13.49 1.58 9.11
N GLU A 134 12.73 2.52 8.52
CA GLU A 134 12.84 3.95 8.86
C GLU A 134 11.98 4.34 10.05
N TYR A 135 10.77 3.79 10.17
CA TYR A 135 9.85 4.09 11.27
C TYR A 135 9.90 3.05 12.40
N GLY A 136 10.34 1.84 12.10
CA GLY A 136 10.56 0.76 13.06
C GLY A 136 9.42 -0.23 13.20
N ILE A 137 9.75 -1.39 13.76
CA ILE A 137 8.83 -2.52 13.88
C ILE A 137 7.60 -2.22 14.74
N ILE A 138 7.72 -1.34 15.75
CA ILE A 138 6.58 -0.96 16.59
C ILE A 138 5.56 -0.18 15.76
N VAL A 139 6.02 0.85 15.03
CA VAL A 139 5.15 1.67 14.18
C VAL A 139 4.51 0.82 13.09
N PHE A 140 5.31 -0.02 12.44
CA PHE A 140 4.83 -0.97 11.43
C PHE A 140 3.70 -1.87 11.93
N ALA A 141 3.88 -2.50 13.10
CA ALA A 141 2.87 -3.36 13.69
C ALA A 141 1.59 -2.59 14.05
N VAL A 142 1.73 -1.39 14.62
CA VAL A 142 0.59 -0.53 14.96
C VAL A 142 -0.23 -0.17 13.72
N VAL A 143 0.43 0.23 12.63
CA VAL A 143 -0.25 0.58 11.36
C VAL A 143 -1.03 -0.61 10.80
N LEU A 144 -0.42 -1.81 10.77
CA LEU A 144 -1.11 -3.02 10.27
C LEU A 144 -2.33 -3.38 11.13
N ILE A 145 -2.21 -3.27 12.46
CA ILE A 145 -3.34 -3.51 13.39
C ILE A 145 -4.46 -2.48 13.15
N LEU A 146 -4.11 -1.21 12.98
CA LEU A 146 -5.07 -0.14 12.70
C LEU A 146 -5.82 -0.38 11.38
N LEU A 147 -5.14 -0.80 10.31
CA LEU A 147 -5.79 -1.12 9.03
C LEU A 147 -6.85 -2.22 9.19
N ILE A 148 -6.54 -3.27 9.97
CA ILE A 148 -7.50 -4.35 10.25
C ILE A 148 -8.65 -3.87 11.11
N PHE A 149 -8.37 -3.06 12.12
CA PHE A 149 -9.39 -2.51 13.01
C PHE A 149 -10.38 -1.62 12.24
N ILE A 150 -9.87 -0.71 11.39
CA ILE A 150 -10.70 0.14 10.53
C ILE A 150 -11.48 -0.74 9.55
N GLY A 151 -10.84 -1.73 8.93
CA GLY A 151 -11.51 -2.68 8.04
C GLY A 151 -12.66 -3.42 8.72
N HIS A 152 -12.46 -3.89 9.95
CA HIS A 152 -13.50 -4.54 10.74
C HIS A 152 -14.66 -3.59 11.10
N LYS A 153 -14.36 -2.36 11.50
CA LYS A 153 -15.38 -1.33 11.77
C LYS A 153 -16.18 -0.97 10.51
N ALA A 154 -15.51 -0.85 9.36
CA ALA A 154 -16.13 -0.59 8.07
C ALA A 154 -17.10 -1.70 7.66
N ILE A 155 -16.72 -2.98 7.84
CA ILE A 155 -17.58 -4.14 7.57
C ILE A 155 -18.81 -4.12 8.48
N GLY A 156 -18.62 -3.86 9.78
CA GLY A 156 -19.71 -3.78 10.75
C GLY A 156 -20.73 -2.67 10.41
N ALA A 157 -20.25 -1.54 9.90
CA ALA A 157 -21.07 -0.42 9.45
C ALA A 157 -21.59 -0.56 8.01
N LYS A 158 -21.34 -1.70 7.33
CA LYS A 158 -21.64 -1.92 5.89
C LYS A 158 -21.05 -0.84 4.97
N GLN A 159 -20.00 -0.16 5.40
CA GLN A 159 -19.27 0.82 4.62
C GLN A 159 -18.23 0.12 3.73
N TYR A 160 -18.70 -0.70 2.78
CA TYR A 160 -17.81 -1.51 1.96
C TYR A 160 -16.94 -0.69 0.99
N VAL A 161 -17.32 0.56 0.71
CA VAL A 161 -16.47 1.52 -0.02
C VAL A 161 -15.19 1.82 0.75
N LEU A 162 -15.31 2.06 2.07
CA LEU A 162 -14.17 2.30 2.94
C LEU A 162 -13.30 1.03 3.05
N PHE A 163 -13.93 -0.14 3.13
CA PHE A 163 -13.21 -1.42 3.08
C PHE A 163 -12.41 -1.60 1.77
N ALA A 164 -13.04 -1.36 0.62
CA ALA A 164 -12.40 -1.45 -0.68
C ALA A 164 -11.19 -0.50 -0.78
N ALA A 165 -11.32 0.70 -0.22
CA ALA A 165 -10.23 1.67 -0.17
C ALA A 165 -9.06 1.16 0.68
N ILE A 166 -9.30 0.58 1.86
CA ILE A 166 -8.24 -0.01 2.72
C ILE A 166 -7.51 -1.15 2.02
N VAL A 167 -8.24 -2.03 1.33
CA VAL A 167 -7.64 -3.12 0.55
C VAL A 167 -6.77 -2.57 -0.56
N MET A 168 -7.24 -1.53 -1.26
CA MET A 168 -6.47 -0.88 -2.33
C MET A 168 -5.22 -0.19 -1.81
N ILE A 169 -5.27 0.46 -0.63
CA ILE A 169 -4.05 0.97 0.02
C ILE A 169 -3.05 -0.15 0.23
N GLY A 170 -3.48 -1.30 0.76
CA GLY A 170 -2.56 -2.41 1.02
C GLY A 170 -1.85 -2.89 -0.24
N VAL A 171 -2.56 -2.92 -1.37
CA VAL A 171 -1.99 -3.26 -2.69
C VAL A 171 -1.09 -2.13 -3.21
N HIS A 172 -1.52 -0.88 -3.05
CA HIS A 172 -0.83 0.30 -3.56
C HIS A 172 0.41 0.69 -2.74
N SER A 173 0.47 0.33 -1.46
CA SER A 173 1.61 0.57 -0.57
C SER A 173 2.88 -0.15 -1.02
N PHE A 174 2.74 -1.16 -1.88
CA PHE A 174 3.87 -1.79 -2.56
C PHE A 174 4.50 -0.85 -3.62
N MET A 175 3.70 0.04 -4.22
CA MET A 175 4.06 0.85 -5.39
C MET A 175 4.41 2.31 -5.09
N GLU A 176 4.10 2.84 -3.90
CA GLU A 176 4.26 4.26 -3.60
C GLU A 176 4.64 4.51 -2.13
N HIS A 177 5.58 5.43 -1.91
CA HIS A 177 6.14 5.77 -0.60
C HIS A 177 5.32 6.81 0.19
N HIS A 178 4.31 7.44 -0.43
CA HIS A 178 3.64 8.65 0.10
C HIS A 178 2.55 8.43 1.17
N LEU A 179 2.25 7.21 1.62
CA LEU A 179 1.10 7.02 2.54
C LEU A 179 1.33 7.57 3.96
N LEU A 180 2.56 7.81 4.41
CA LEU A 180 2.78 8.42 5.74
C LEU A 180 2.87 9.95 5.71
N GLU A 181 2.89 10.55 4.51
CA GLU A 181 2.68 11.98 4.39
C GLU A 181 1.20 12.26 4.67
N LEU A 182 0.93 12.89 5.82
CA LEU A 182 -0.41 13.28 6.28
C LEU A 182 -1.20 14.07 5.21
N ALA A 183 -0.49 14.78 4.33
CA ALA A 183 -1.04 15.54 3.20
C ALA A 183 -1.66 14.65 2.10
N TYR A 184 -1.22 13.40 1.98
CA TYR A 184 -1.62 12.47 0.92
C TYR A 184 -2.39 11.24 1.43
N ASN A 185 -2.56 11.09 2.75
CA ASN A 185 -3.25 9.96 3.34
C ASN A 185 -4.64 10.33 3.93
N PRO A 186 -5.72 10.25 3.12
CA PRO A 186 -7.08 10.53 3.58
C PRO A 186 -7.58 9.54 4.65
N PHE A 187 -6.87 8.45 4.94
CA PHE A 187 -7.29 7.42 5.88
C PHE A 187 -6.94 7.73 7.33
N LEU A 188 -5.83 8.46 7.57
CA LEU A 188 -5.59 9.08 8.87
C LEU A 188 -6.69 10.12 9.17
N LEU A 189 -7.13 10.86 8.15
CA LEU A 189 -8.26 11.78 8.27
C LEU A 189 -9.58 11.04 8.55
N VAL A 190 -9.85 9.89 7.94
CA VAL A 190 -11.04 9.06 8.27
C VAL A 190 -10.98 8.48 9.68
N LEU A 191 -9.79 8.10 10.17
CA LEU A 191 -9.59 7.65 11.55
C LEU A 191 -9.91 8.78 12.54
N LEU A 192 -9.45 10.00 12.25
CA LEU A 192 -9.68 11.21 13.06
C LEU A 192 -11.11 11.75 12.95
N ALA A 193 -11.73 11.66 11.77
CA ALA A 193 -13.07 12.18 11.51
C ALA A 193 -14.18 11.35 12.19
N GLY A 194 -13.84 10.17 12.71
CA GLY A 194 -14.82 9.26 13.28
C GLY A 194 -15.62 8.57 12.19
N ILE A 195 -15.52 7.24 12.12
CA ILE A 195 -16.51 6.44 11.39
C ILE A 195 -17.81 6.53 12.19
N ASP A 196 -18.64 7.52 11.87
CA ASP A 196 -19.97 7.67 12.44
C ASP A 196 -20.79 6.43 12.12
N THR A 197 -21.32 5.80 13.16
CA THR A 197 -22.30 4.73 13.05
C THR A 197 -23.62 5.34 12.57
N ALA A 198 -23.69 5.68 11.28
CA ALA A 198 -24.82 6.35 10.63
C ALA A 198 -26.15 5.55 10.64
N ASP A 199 -26.20 4.41 11.34
CA ASP A 199 -27.41 3.59 11.49
C ASP A 199 -28.06 3.66 12.88
N LYS A 200 -27.43 4.27 13.90
CA LYS A 200 -28.09 4.39 15.22
C LYS A 200 -29.03 5.59 15.36
N GLU A 201 -28.90 6.62 14.54
CA GLU A 201 -29.75 7.82 14.66
C GLU A 201 -31.12 7.69 13.99
N LYS A 202 -31.28 6.81 12.98
CA LYS A 202 -32.59 6.61 12.33
C LYS A 202 -33.57 5.74 13.15
N SER A 203 -33.09 5.02 14.16
CA SER A 203 -33.95 4.21 15.05
C SER A 203 -34.40 4.97 16.31
N GLY A 204 -33.83 6.14 16.60
CA GLY A 204 -34.14 6.93 17.80
C GLY A 204 -35.22 8.01 17.64
N ARG A 205 -35.66 8.30 16.41
CA ARG A 205 -36.80 9.20 16.14
C ARG A 205 -38.03 8.42 15.69
N LYS A 206 -38.60 7.65 16.62
CA LYS A 206 -40.02 7.36 16.66
C LYS A 206 -40.46 7.50 18.10
N ILE A 207 -40.79 8.74 18.48
CA ILE A 207 -41.73 9.04 19.57
C ILE A 207 -42.68 10.09 19.00
#